data_AF-A0A940TLN3-F1
#
_entry.id   AF-A0A940TLN3-F1
#
_cell.length_a   1.000
_cell.length_b   1.000
_cell.length_c   1.000
_cell.angle_alpha   90.00
_cell.angle_beta   90.00
_cell.angle_gamma   90.00
#
_symmetry.space_group_name_H-M   'P 1'
#
loop_
_entity.id
_entity.type
_entity.pdbx_description
1 polymer ?
#
loop_
_entity_poly.entity_id
_entity_poly.type
_entity_poly.pdbx_seq_one_letter_code
_entity_poly.pdbx_strand_id
1 'polypeptide(L)'
;MVKKKTLYLILLFPILAIGFLLINGGWSKSFAQKTDDAKAFKVLKAKMTDPKTGLPKTLDPNTIKGEDRKGYQVAKEIPEILAQLPCFCGCEAVGHESLLDCFVDDHGVG
;
A
#
# COMPACT_ATOMS: atom_id res chain seq x y z
N MET A 1 -24.72 -15.18 -48.84
CA MET A 1 -25.06 -15.20 -47.40
C MET A 1 -23.86 -15.19 -46.43
N VAL A 2 -22.63 -15.47 -46.88
CA VAL A 2 -21.43 -15.52 -46.01
C VAL A 2 -20.97 -14.14 -45.53
N LYS A 3 -20.96 -13.12 -46.41
CA LYS A 3 -20.46 -11.76 -46.10
C LYS A 3 -21.19 -11.05 -44.95
N LYS A 4 -22.52 -11.21 -44.82
CA LYS A 4 -23.30 -10.61 -43.71
C LYS A 4 -23.00 -11.26 -42.36
N LYS A 5 -22.79 -12.58 -42.31
CA LYS A 5 -22.43 -13.33 -41.09
C LYS A 5 -21.03 -12.97 -40.61
N THR A 6 -20.08 -12.83 -41.53
CA THR A 6 -18.71 -12.39 -41.22
C THR A 6 -18.68 -10.93 -40.74
N LEU A 7 -19.46 -10.04 -41.37
CA LEU A 7 -19.58 -8.64 -40.93
C LEU A 7 -20.25 -8.52 -39.55
N TYR A 8 -21.27 -9.33 -39.25
CA TYR A 8 -21.93 -9.35 -37.95
C TYR A 8 -21.02 -9.90 -36.84
N LEU A 9 -20.21 -10.92 -37.13
CA LEU A 9 -19.18 -11.44 -36.20
C LEU A 9 -18.07 -10.42 -35.94
N ILE A 10 -17.63 -9.68 -36.96
CA ILE A 10 -16.62 -8.60 -36.81
C ILE A 10 -17.18 -7.42 -35.99
N LEU A 11 -18.48 -7.13 -36.08
CA LEU A 11 -19.10 -6.06 -35.29
C LEU A 11 -19.46 -6.48 -33.86
N LEU A 12 -19.84 -7.74 -33.61
CA LEU A 12 -20.18 -8.23 -32.26
C LEU A 12 -18.97 -8.47 -31.36
N PHE A 13 -17.85 -8.92 -31.94
CA PHE A 13 -16.64 -9.26 -31.19
C PHE A 13 -16.04 -8.07 -30.41
N PRO A 14 -15.86 -6.86 -30.96
CA PRO A 14 -15.35 -5.72 -30.21
C PRO A 14 -16.36 -5.23 -29.16
N ILE A 15 -17.67 -5.33 -29.41
CA ILE A 15 -18.70 -4.94 -28.44
C ILE A 15 -18.67 -5.86 -27.22
N LEU A 16 -18.52 -7.18 -27.43
CA LEU A 16 -18.34 -8.16 -26.37
C LEU A 16 -17.01 -8.00 -25.63
N ALA A 17 -15.90 -7.71 -26.34
CA ALA A 17 -14.59 -7.49 -25.74
C ALA A 17 -14.53 -6.21 -24.89
N ILE A 18 -15.13 -5.11 -25.35
CA ILE A 18 -15.25 -3.86 -24.59
C ILE A 18 -16.16 -4.07 -23.37
N GLY A 19 -17.29 -4.77 -23.54
CA GLY A 19 -18.17 -5.14 -22.43
C GLY A 19 -17.42 -5.96 -21.37
N PHE A 20 -16.61 -6.92 -21.79
CA PHE A 20 -15.80 -7.74 -20.88
C PHE A 20 -14.71 -6.94 -20.14
N LEU A 21 -14.07 -5.96 -20.80
CA LEU A 21 -13.10 -5.05 -20.18
C LEU A 21 -13.73 -4.11 -19.14
N LEU A 22 -14.95 -3.63 -19.38
CA LEU A 22 -15.66 -2.77 -18.43
C LEU A 22 -16.14 -3.55 -17.19
N ILE A 23 -16.60 -4.80 -17.37
CA ILE A 23 -17.04 -5.66 -16.26
C ILE A 23 -15.84 -6.06 -15.39
N ASN A 24 -14.73 -6.42 -16.02
CA ASN A 24 -13.50 -6.83 -15.34
C ASN A 24 -12.53 -5.65 -15.15
N GLY A 25 -13.04 -4.45 -14.81
CA GLY A 25 -12.27 -3.19 -14.60
C GLY A 25 -11.20 -3.24 -13.51
N GLY A 26 -10.39 -4.29 -13.44
CA GLY A 26 -9.32 -4.55 -12.50
C GLY A 26 -8.14 -3.62 -12.69
N TRP A 27 -8.03 -2.92 -13.83
CA TRP A 27 -6.91 -2.00 -14.03
C TRP A 27 -7.06 -0.69 -13.23
N SER A 28 -8.27 -0.15 -13.14
CA SER A 28 -8.51 1.12 -12.44
C SER A 28 -8.53 0.97 -10.91
N LYS A 29 -9.06 -0.16 -10.41
CA LYS A 29 -9.26 -0.37 -8.97
C LYS A 29 -7.96 -0.53 -8.18
N SER A 30 -6.97 -1.23 -8.75
CA SER A 30 -5.69 -1.44 -8.08
C SER A 30 -4.89 -0.15 -7.92
N PHE A 31 -4.97 0.77 -8.89
CA PHE A 31 -4.33 2.08 -8.79
C PHE A 31 -5.01 2.98 -7.77
N ALA A 32 -6.35 3.04 -7.77
CA ALA A 32 -7.11 3.83 -6.79
C ALA A 32 -6.84 3.37 -5.35
N GLN A 33 -6.83 2.06 -5.10
CA GLN A 33 -6.56 1.51 -3.77
C GLN A 33 -5.16 1.89 -3.27
N LYS A 34 -4.11 1.72 -4.09
CA LYS A 34 -2.73 2.09 -3.73
C LYS A 34 -2.59 3.57 -3.36
N THR A 35 -3.30 4.46 -4.07
CA THR A 35 -3.27 5.90 -3.75
C THR A 35 -3.99 6.23 -2.44
N ASP A 36 -5.06 5.51 -2.13
CA ASP A 36 -5.82 5.70 -0.90
C ASP A 36 -5.01 5.22 0.32
N ASP A 37 -4.34 4.07 0.19
CA ASP A 37 -3.48 3.51 1.24
C ASP A 37 -2.31 4.46 1.57
N ALA A 38 -1.61 4.96 0.55
CA ALA A 38 -0.51 5.92 0.73
C ALA A 38 -0.97 7.23 1.38
N LYS A 39 -2.18 7.70 1.03
CA LYS A 39 -2.77 8.90 1.64
C LYS A 39 -3.16 8.64 3.11
N ALA A 40 -3.74 7.48 3.39
CA ALA A 40 -4.11 7.08 4.75
C ALA A 40 -2.88 6.98 5.65
N PHE A 41 -1.81 6.35 5.16
CA PHE A 41 -0.54 6.27 5.89
C PHE A 41 0.05 7.65 6.17
N LYS A 42 0.08 8.56 5.20
CA LYS A 42 0.58 9.94 5.44
C LYS A 42 -0.20 10.68 6.53
N VAL A 43 -1.51 10.50 6.59
CA VAL A 43 -2.35 11.08 7.65
C VAL A 43 -2.03 10.44 9.01
N LEU A 44 -1.82 9.11 9.05
CA LEU A 44 -1.42 8.40 10.27
C LEU A 44 -0.04 8.88 10.76
N LYS A 45 0.97 8.86 9.89
CA LYS A 45 2.34 9.32 10.18
C LYS A 45 2.31 10.73 10.78
N ALA A 46 1.62 11.67 10.13
CA ALA A 46 1.50 13.05 10.62
C ALA A 46 0.85 13.15 12.01
N LYS A 47 -0.13 12.29 12.33
CA LYS A 47 -0.75 12.24 13.67
C LYS A 47 0.18 11.65 14.73
N MET A 48 1.04 10.72 14.33
CA MET A 48 1.97 10.02 15.22
C MET A 48 3.29 10.76 15.42
N THR A 49 3.60 11.76 14.60
CA THR A 49 4.80 12.60 14.74
C THR A 49 4.87 13.29 16.09
N ASP A 50 5.96 13.06 16.82
CA ASP A 50 6.25 13.79 18.05
C ASP A 50 6.72 15.21 17.73
N PRO A 51 6.08 16.27 18.25
CA PRO A 51 6.49 17.64 17.98
C PRO A 51 7.91 17.99 18.46
N LYS A 52 8.45 17.25 19.43
CA LYS A 52 9.79 17.52 19.99
C LYS A 52 10.90 16.96 19.10
N THR A 53 10.71 15.76 18.56
CA THR A 53 11.74 15.08 17.77
C THR A 53 11.52 15.25 16.26
N GLY A 54 10.29 15.55 15.84
CA GLY A 54 9.90 15.57 14.43
C GLY A 54 9.78 14.19 13.80
N LEU A 55 9.91 13.11 14.59
CA LEU A 55 9.84 11.72 14.12
C LEU A 55 8.47 11.10 14.45
N PRO A 56 7.94 10.22 13.57
CA PRO A 56 6.75 9.45 13.89
C PRO A 56 7.03 8.48 15.03
N LYS A 57 6.07 8.36 15.96
CA LYS A 57 6.07 7.30 16.96
C LYS A 57 5.75 5.97 16.28
N THR A 58 6.36 4.90 16.78
CA THR A 58 6.02 3.54 16.36
C THR A 58 4.71 3.10 17.02
N LEU A 59 4.12 2.04 16.48
CA LEU A 59 3.02 1.32 17.10
C LEU A 59 3.47 0.78 18.47
N ASP A 60 2.55 0.70 19.44
CA ASP A 60 2.87 0.23 20.79
C ASP A 60 3.27 -1.26 20.73
N PRO A 61 4.49 -1.64 21.14
CA PRO A 61 4.92 -3.03 21.06
C PRO A 61 4.00 -3.99 21.84
N ASN A 62 3.26 -3.50 22.85
CA ASN A 62 2.33 -4.34 23.61
C ASN A 62 1.09 -4.76 22.81
N THR A 63 0.80 -4.10 21.68
CA THR A 63 -0.28 -4.52 20.78
C THR A 63 0.17 -5.61 19.80
N ILE A 64 1.47 -5.88 19.72
CA ILE A 64 2.07 -6.87 18.82
C ILE A 64 2.26 -8.20 19.53
N LYS A 65 1.93 -9.29 18.83
CA LYS A 65 2.05 -10.66 19.34
C LYS A 65 3.29 -11.34 18.75
N GLY A 66 3.73 -12.42 19.38
CA GLY A 66 4.81 -13.25 18.84
C GLY A 66 6.19 -12.59 18.91
N GLU A 67 7.08 -13.00 18.00
CA GLU A 67 8.47 -12.57 17.97
C GLU A 67 8.63 -11.13 17.46
N ASP A 68 7.72 -10.69 16.59
CA ASP A 68 7.71 -9.37 15.96
C ASP A 68 7.67 -8.23 16.97
N ARG A 69 7.07 -8.46 18.14
CA ARG A 69 7.04 -7.50 19.26
C ARG A 69 8.44 -6.96 19.59
N LYS A 70 9.48 -7.79 19.48
CA LYS A 70 10.87 -7.36 19.73
C LYS A 70 11.32 -6.33 18.70
N GLY A 71 10.93 -6.48 17.43
CA GLY A 71 11.21 -5.49 16.39
C GLY A 71 10.60 -4.13 16.73
N TYR A 72 9.34 -4.12 17.16
CA TYR A 72 8.66 -2.88 17.58
C TYR A 72 9.27 -2.27 18.86
N GLN A 73 9.75 -3.10 19.79
CA GLN A 73 10.48 -2.61 20.98
C GLN A 73 11.74 -1.85 20.58
N VAL A 74 12.58 -2.46 19.72
CA VAL A 74 13.78 -1.82 19.21
C VAL A 74 13.43 -0.56 18.43
N ALA A 75 12.41 -0.60 17.58
CA ALA A 75 12.01 0.56 16.79
C ALA A 75 11.56 1.74 17.64
N LYS A 76 10.92 1.47 18.78
CA LYS A 76 10.55 2.48 19.77
C LYS A 76 11.76 3.06 20.51
N GLU A 77 12.81 2.27 20.70
CA GLU A 77 14.02 2.66 21.44
C GLU A 77 15.00 3.48 20.59
N ILE A 78 15.11 3.20 19.29
CA ILE A 78 16.07 3.85 18.38
C ILE A 78 15.42 4.46 17.11
N PRO A 79 14.33 5.26 17.23
CA PRO A 79 13.59 5.76 16.07
C PRO A 79 14.46 6.63 15.15
N GLU A 80 15.39 7.40 15.69
CA GLU A 80 16.31 8.26 14.93
C GLU A 80 17.27 7.47 14.04
N ILE A 81 17.65 6.25 14.44
CA ILE A 81 18.48 5.38 13.61
C ILE A 81 17.63 4.80 12.48
N LEU A 82 16.43 4.29 12.80
CA LEU A 82 15.55 3.70 11.80
C LEU A 82 15.06 4.72 10.76
N ALA A 83 14.90 5.98 11.15
CA ALA A 83 14.52 7.06 10.23
C ALA A 83 15.60 7.32 9.16
N GLN A 84 16.86 6.97 9.43
CA GLN A 84 17.99 7.12 8.50
C GLN A 84 18.19 5.89 7.61
N LEU A 85 17.59 4.76 7.96
CA LEU A 85 17.76 3.51 7.22
C LEU A 85 16.71 3.37 6.13
N PRO A 86 17.09 2.92 4.91
CA PRO A 86 16.12 2.55 3.90
C PRO A 86 15.28 1.34 4.36
N CYS A 87 13.98 1.33 4.05
CA CYS A 87 13.16 0.13 4.20
C CYS A 87 13.33 -0.73 2.94
N PHE A 88 13.71 -2.00 3.12
CA PHE A 88 13.93 -2.94 2.01
C PHE A 88 12.73 -3.84 1.72
N CYS A 89 11.58 -3.54 2.33
CA CYS A 89 10.33 -4.29 2.13
C CYS A 89 9.70 -4.06 0.74
N GLY A 90 10.07 -2.99 0.03
CA GLY A 90 9.41 -2.61 -1.24
C GLY A 90 8.01 -2.02 -1.05
N CYS A 91 7.77 -1.40 0.11
CA CYS A 91 6.47 -0.85 0.54
C CYS A 91 6.31 0.65 0.24
N GLU A 92 7.17 1.26 -0.59
CA GLU A 92 7.09 2.69 -0.95
C GLU A 92 5.76 3.03 -1.63
N ALA A 93 5.17 2.02 -2.27
CA ALA A 93 3.85 2.00 -2.84
C ALA A 93 2.74 2.50 -1.90
N VAL A 94 2.85 2.20 -0.61
CA VAL A 94 1.87 2.56 0.43
C VAL A 94 2.33 3.74 1.27
N GLY A 95 3.35 4.47 0.81
CA GLY A 95 3.77 5.75 1.41
C GLY A 95 4.83 5.65 2.50
N HIS A 96 5.42 4.48 2.75
CA HIS A 96 6.58 4.32 3.63
C HIS A 96 7.85 4.87 2.95
N GLU A 97 8.65 5.63 3.67
CA GLU A 97 9.84 6.35 3.16
C GLU A 97 11.14 5.88 3.83
N SER A 98 11.06 5.37 5.06
CA SER A 98 12.19 4.88 5.85
C SER A 98 11.84 3.59 6.59
N LEU A 99 12.84 2.90 7.14
CA LEU A 99 12.59 1.71 7.97
C LEU A 99 11.72 2.03 9.20
N LEU A 100 11.80 3.25 9.73
CA LEU A 100 10.93 3.68 10.83
C LEU A 100 9.44 3.63 10.45
N ASP A 101 9.10 3.99 9.21
CA ASP A 101 7.72 4.02 8.74
C ASP A 101 7.07 2.63 8.78
N CYS A 102 7.88 1.60 8.54
CA CYS A 102 7.49 0.18 8.59
C CYS A 102 7.05 -0.26 10.02
N PHE A 103 7.32 0.54 11.06
CA PHE A 103 6.90 0.31 12.45
C PHE A 103 5.86 1.32 12.97
N VAL A 104 5.38 2.25 12.14
CA VAL A 104 4.32 3.21 12.50
C VAL A 104 2.94 2.53 12.50
N ASP A 105 2.74 1.57 11.60
CA ASP A 105 1.58 0.68 11.52
C ASP A 105 2.00 -0.77 11.80
N ASP A 106 1.16 -1.75 11.46
CA ASP A 106 1.42 -3.17 11.68
C ASP A 106 2.19 -3.83 10.51
N HIS A 107 2.72 -3.07 9.55
CA HIS A 107 3.38 -3.63 8.36
C HIS A 107 4.62 -4.47 8.69
N GLY A 108 5.32 -4.15 9.78
CA GLY A 108 6.47 -4.92 10.27
C GLY A 108 6.12 -6.28 10.91
N VAL A 109 4.84 -6.70 10.91
CA VAL A 109 4.38 -8.01 11.36
C VAL A 109 4.38 -8.98 10.18
N GLY A 110 5.00 -10.16 10.29
CA GLY A 110 5.17 -11.11 9.18
C GLY A 110 5.43 -12.55 9.59
#